data_AF-A0A7L3CUI2-F1
#
_entry.id   AF-A0A7L3CUI2-F1
#
_cell.length_a   1.000
_cell.length_b   1.000
_cell.length_c   1.000
_cell.angle_alpha   90.00
_cell.angle_beta   90.00
_cell.angle_gamma   90.00
#
_symmetry.space_group_name_H-M   'P 1'
#
loop_
_entity.id
_entity.type
_entity.pdbx_description
1 polymer ?
#
loop_
_entity_poly.entity_id
_entity_poly.type
_entity_poly.pdbx_seq_one_letter_code
_entity_poly.pdbx_strand_id
1 'polypeptide(L)'
;LPPAPCVANTTVRNVTDFAKLPRHVQDFMLYQHCRFFPALLDVPDKCGGPEGSRNVFLLLAIKSSPVNYERREVIRKTWGQERTFEGAVIRRIFLVGVTPNTWDTKKLNWLLRLEQEEHGDLLQWDFKDTFFNLTLKQVLFHSWLEQHCAGVRFVFNGDDDVFVNTDNVIRFAVATQGTEEQHLMVGQLFVDTGPMRNRNSKYFVPTQLMASNRYPPYCGGGGMVMSGFTARVIARESHDIELFPIDDVYLGLCVEKAGLQPASHPGIRTNGVGVLARTDPFDPCHYQNLLLVHRFVPYEVAAMWQAIHEPQLICGKKVTVS
;
A
#
# COMPACT_ATOMS: atom_id res chain seq x y z
N LEU A 1 13.35 -26.70 9.85
CA LEU A 1 13.68 -26.79 8.41
C LEU A 1 12.98 -25.63 7.73
N PRO A 2 13.64 -24.85 6.85
CA PRO A 2 12.93 -23.84 6.07
C PRO A 2 11.82 -24.54 5.25
N PRO A 3 10.66 -23.90 5.03
CA PRO A 3 9.63 -24.46 4.16
C PRO A 3 10.22 -24.75 2.78
N ALA A 4 9.74 -25.82 2.14
CA ALA A 4 10.19 -26.18 0.80
C ALA A 4 9.97 -24.99 -0.16
N PRO A 5 10.88 -24.74 -1.11
CA PRO A 5 10.69 -23.68 -2.11
C PRO A 5 9.39 -23.90 -2.87
N CYS A 6 8.65 -22.82 -3.13
CA CYS A 6 7.43 -22.96 -3.91
C CYS A 6 7.73 -23.41 -5.34
N VAL A 7 6.96 -24.37 -5.85
CA VAL A 7 7.12 -24.96 -7.18
C VAL A 7 5.95 -24.58 -8.07
N ALA A 8 6.18 -24.52 -9.38
CA ALA A 8 5.10 -24.20 -10.33
C ALA A 8 4.02 -25.28 -10.34
N ASN A 9 2.75 -24.87 -10.27
CA ASN A 9 1.62 -25.76 -10.50
C ASN A 9 1.43 -25.97 -12.01
N THR A 10 2.04 -27.02 -12.56
CA THR A 10 2.03 -27.30 -14.01
C THR A 10 0.65 -27.70 -14.54
N THR A 11 -0.29 -28.12 -13.68
CA THR A 11 -1.65 -28.48 -14.09
C THR A 11 -2.42 -27.31 -14.72
N VAL A 12 -2.07 -26.08 -14.33
CA VAL A 12 -2.63 -24.82 -14.87
C VAL A 12 -2.40 -24.68 -16.37
N ARG A 13 -1.39 -25.36 -16.94
CA ARG A 13 -1.16 -25.38 -18.39
C ARG A 13 -2.31 -26.00 -19.19
N ASN A 14 -3.17 -26.79 -18.54
CA ASN A 14 -4.36 -27.39 -19.14
C ASN A 14 -5.55 -26.42 -19.21
N VAL A 15 -5.46 -25.24 -18.57
CA VAL A 15 -6.50 -24.21 -18.66
C VAL A 15 -6.63 -23.73 -20.10
N THR A 16 -7.86 -23.61 -20.58
CA THR A 16 -8.17 -23.17 -21.95
C THR A 16 -7.45 -21.86 -22.28
N ASP A 17 -6.80 -21.83 -23.45
CA ASP A 17 -6.02 -20.69 -23.96
C ASP A 17 -4.86 -20.19 -23.09
N PHE A 18 -4.41 -20.96 -22.08
CA PHE A 18 -3.28 -20.59 -21.22
C PHE A 18 -2.04 -20.16 -22.01
N ALA A 19 -1.66 -20.95 -23.04
CA ALA A 19 -0.47 -20.67 -23.85
C ALA A 19 -0.55 -19.35 -24.64
N LYS A 20 -1.77 -18.81 -24.85
CA LYS A 20 -1.99 -17.52 -25.52
C LYS A 20 -1.90 -16.34 -24.56
N LEU A 21 -1.84 -16.56 -23.24
CA LEU A 21 -1.78 -15.46 -22.26
C LEU A 21 -0.40 -14.78 -22.28
N PRO A 22 -0.28 -13.50 -21.92
CA PRO A 22 1.01 -12.86 -21.70
C PRO A 22 1.86 -13.62 -20.68
N ARG A 23 3.19 -13.63 -20.85
CA ARG A 23 4.10 -14.40 -19.97
C ARG A 23 3.93 -14.09 -18.48
N HIS A 24 3.82 -12.81 -18.12
CA HIS A 24 3.62 -12.41 -16.73
C HIS A 24 2.32 -12.94 -16.12
N VAL A 25 1.25 -13.10 -16.92
CA VAL A 25 -0.01 -13.74 -16.50
C VAL A 25 0.19 -15.24 -16.33
N GLN A 26 0.87 -15.90 -17.27
CA GLN A 26 1.19 -17.33 -17.17
C GLN A 26 2.00 -17.62 -15.90
N ASP A 27 3.04 -16.82 -15.65
CA ASP A 27 3.88 -16.93 -14.45
C ASP A 27 3.05 -16.74 -13.18
N PHE A 28 2.19 -15.72 -13.13
CA PHE A 28 1.29 -15.52 -12.00
C PHE A 28 0.39 -16.74 -11.75
N MET A 29 -0.27 -17.28 -12.78
CA MET A 29 -1.15 -18.44 -12.62
C MET A 29 -0.39 -19.70 -12.18
N LEU A 30 0.85 -19.92 -12.66
CA LEU A 30 1.67 -21.06 -12.26
C LEU A 30 2.04 -21.03 -10.77
N TYR A 31 2.21 -19.84 -10.20
CA TYR A 31 2.66 -19.64 -8.82
C TYR A 31 1.59 -19.00 -7.92
N GLN A 32 0.33 -18.92 -8.37
CA GLN A 32 -0.77 -18.25 -7.65
C GLN A 32 -1.02 -18.83 -6.24
N HIS A 33 -0.69 -20.10 -6.05
CA HIS A 33 -0.83 -20.82 -4.78
C HIS A 33 0.34 -20.56 -3.79
N CYS A 34 1.43 -19.95 -4.25
CA CYS A 34 2.62 -19.67 -3.45
C CYS A 34 2.39 -18.46 -2.55
N ARG A 35 2.25 -18.69 -1.25
CA ARG A 35 1.98 -17.63 -0.25
C ARG A 35 3.10 -17.42 0.75
N PHE A 36 3.97 -18.40 0.92
CA PHE A 36 5.01 -18.39 1.94
C PHE A 36 6.37 -18.13 1.30
N PHE A 37 6.99 -17.03 1.71
CA PHE A 37 8.34 -16.65 1.32
C PHE A 37 9.11 -16.22 2.57
N PRO A 38 10.36 -16.65 2.75
CA PRO A 38 11.13 -16.28 3.92
C PRO A 38 11.39 -14.77 3.94
N ALA A 39 11.37 -14.18 5.13
CA ALA A 39 11.86 -12.84 5.35
C ALA A 39 13.39 -12.83 5.23
N LEU A 40 13.91 -11.94 4.38
CA LEU A 40 15.34 -11.66 4.23
C LEU A 40 15.79 -10.54 5.18
N LEU A 41 14.91 -9.56 5.41
CA LEU A 41 15.05 -8.47 6.37
C LEU A 41 13.74 -8.35 7.14
N ASP A 42 13.82 -8.24 8.46
CA ASP A 42 12.67 -8.17 9.36
C ASP A 42 12.86 -7.06 10.40
N VAL A 43 11.76 -6.59 10.98
CA VAL A 43 11.72 -5.57 12.05
C VAL A 43 10.74 -5.96 13.17
N PRO A 44 10.90 -7.12 13.82
CA PRO A 44 9.91 -7.69 14.75
C PRO A 44 9.55 -6.75 15.92
N ASP A 45 10.50 -5.90 16.33
CA ASP A 45 10.33 -4.96 17.43
C ASP A 45 9.78 -3.58 17.01
N LYS A 46 9.46 -3.36 15.72
CA LYS A 46 9.01 -2.05 15.22
C LYS A 46 7.79 -1.50 15.97
N CYS A 47 6.88 -2.39 16.37
CA CYS A 47 5.71 -2.04 17.15
C CYS A 47 5.89 -2.27 18.66
N GLY A 48 7.09 -2.57 19.14
CA GLY A 48 7.34 -2.93 20.54
C GLY A 48 6.81 -4.32 20.92
N GLY A 49 6.73 -5.23 19.95
CA GLY A 49 6.18 -6.58 20.10
C GLY A 49 4.66 -6.60 20.38
N PRO A 50 4.11 -7.76 20.76
CA PRO A 50 2.66 -7.93 20.98
C PRO A 50 2.09 -6.95 22.01
N GLU A 51 2.80 -6.71 23.12
CA GLU A 51 2.35 -5.81 24.20
C GLU A 51 2.49 -4.33 23.84
N GLY A 52 3.57 -3.96 23.15
CA GLY A 52 3.83 -2.58 22.74
C GLY A 52 2.97 -2.10 21.57
N SER A 53 2.42 -3.03 20.78
CA SER A 53 1.73 -2.71 19.53
C SER A 53 0.54 -1.75 19.69
N ARG A 54 -0.13 -1.77 20.85
CA ARG A 54 -1.23 -0.86 21.20
C ARG A 54 -0.84 0.61 21.33
N ASN A 55 0.46 0.87 21.52
CA ASN A 55 1.01 2.22 21.59
C ASN A 55 1.21 2.82 20.20
N VAL A 56 1.22 2.01 19.13
CA VAL A 56 1.29 2.50 17.75
C VAL A 56 -0.09 2.95 17.31
N PHE A 57 -0.28 4.26 17.18
CA PHE A 57 -1.54 4.83 16.72
C PHE A 57 -1.69 4.65 15.20
N LEU A 58 -0.66 5.01 14.45
CA LEU A 58 -0.63 4.86 12.98
C LEU A 58 0.64 4.15 12.55
N LEU A 59 0.48 3.02 11.85
CA LEU A 59 1.56 2.39 11.09
C LEU A 59 1.47 2.80 9.62
N LEU A 60 2.50 3.46 9.12
CA LEU A 60 2.69 3.73 7.69
C LEU A 60 3.35 2.50 7.06
N ALA A 61 2.57 1.70 6.33
CA ALA A 61 3.02 0.54 5.58
C ALA A 61 3.13 0.90 4.09
N ILE A 62 4.35 1.05 3.59
CA ILE A 62 4.61 1.68 2.30
C ILE A 62 5.18 0.66 1.33
N LYS A 63 4.42 0.33 0.28
CA LYS A 63 4.89 -0.51 -0.83
C LYS A 63 6.02 0.23 -1.57
N SER A 64 7.19 -0.41 -1.62
CA SER A 64 8.34 0.10 -2.38
C SER A 64 8.99 -1.02 -3.18
N SER A 65 9.98 -0.68 -4.00
CA SER A 65 10.78 -1.66 -4.76
C SER A 65 12.27 -1.50 -4.43
N PRO A 66 13.10 -2.53 -4.60
CA PRO A 66 14.52 -2.48 -4.21
C PRO A 66 15.29 -1.27 -4.76
N VAL A 67 14.97 -0.86 -5.99
CA VAL A 67 15.60 0.27 -6.69
C VAL A 67 15.23 1.65 -6.13
N ASN A 68 14.13 1.78 -5.39
CA ASN A 68 13.53 3.05 -4.98
C ASN A 68 14.12 3.65 -3.69
N TYR A 69 15.44 3.57 -3.51
CA TYR A 69 16.12 4.13 -2.33
C TYR A 69 15.80 5.62 -2.14
N GLU A 70 15.90 6.44 -3.19
CA GLU A 70 15.62 7.89 -3.12
C GLU A 70 14.18 8.19 -2.70
N ARG A 71 13.20 7.39 -3.13
CA ARG A 71 11.79 7.54 -2.73
C ARG A 71 11.63 7.26 -1.25
N ARG A 72 12.18 6.13 -0.77
CA ARG A 72 12.15 5.80 0.66
C ARG A 72 12.80 6.89 1.49
N GLU A 73 13.96 7.37 1.06
CA GLU A 73 14.73 8.37 1.78
C GLU A 73 14.03 9.72 1.88
N VAL A 74 13.42 10.21 0.81
CA VAL A 74 12.62 11.46 0.90
C VAL A 74 11.40 11.27 1.78
N ILE A 75 10.75 10.10 1.74
CA ILE A 75 9.61 9.78 2.61
C ILE A 75 10.04 9.81 4.08
N ARG A 76 11.20 9.24 4.45
CA ARG A 76 11.74 9.29 5.83
C ARG A 76 11.87 10.72 6.34
N LYS A 77 12.29 11.62 5.46
CA LYS A 77 12.55 13.05 5.74
C LYS A 77 11.30 13.94 5.68
N THR A 78 10.18 13.44 5.16
CA THR A 78 8.97 14.23 4.90
C THR A 78 7.75 13.60 5.57
N TRP A 79 6.73 13.21 4.81
CA TRP A 79 5.45 12.74 5.33
C TRP A 79 5.55 11.40 6.07
N GLY A 80 6.59 10.61 5.80
CA GLY A 80 6.80 9.33 6.44
C GLY A 80 7.40 9.41 7.83
N GLN A 81 7.82 10.58 8.33
CA GLN A 81 8.56 10.73 9.58
C GLN A 81 7.93 9.97 10.76
N GLU A 82 8.75 9.19 11.47
CA GLU A 82 8.34 8.58 12.73
C GLU A 82 8.38 9.67 13.82
N ARG A 83 7.22 9.98 14.39
CA ARG A 83 7.07 11.01 15.43
C ARG A 83 5.78 10.80 16.22
N THR A 84 5.62 11.57 17.29
CA THR A 84 4.32 11.75 17.95
C THR A 84 3.70 13.05 17.48
N PHE A 85 2.46 13.01 17.02
CA PHE A 85 1.71 14.18 16.59
C PHE A 85 0.33 14.19 17.23
N GLU A 86 -0.05 15.27 17.91
CA GLU A 86 -1.32 15.37 18.66
C GLU A 86 -1.59 14.16 19.59
N GLY A 87 -0.52 13.62 20.21
CA GLY A 87 -0.58 12.44 21.09
C GLY A 87 -0.60 11.08 20.37
N ALA A 88 -0.71 11.05 19.04
CA ALA A 88 -0.67 9.84 18.24
C ALA A 88 0.76 9.45 17.84
N VAL A 89 1.19 8.24 18.20
CA VAL A 89 2.50 7.70 17.83
C VAL A 89 2.46 7.13 16.42
N ILE A 90 3.37 7.61 15.57
CA ILE A 90 3.52 7.20 14.18
C ILE A 90 4.77 6.33 14.03
N ARG A 91 4.62 5.18 13.36
CA ARG A 91 5.72 4.28 12.97
C ARG A 91 5.67 4.04 11.47
N ARG A 92 6.80 3.67 10.87
CA ARG A 92 6.90 3.44 9.43
C ARG A 92 7.61 2.12 9.14
N ILE A 93 7.16 1.45 8.09
CA ILE A 93 7.84 0.33 7.44
C ILE A 93 7.70 0.44 5.91
N PHE A 94 8.73 0.00 5.20
CA PHE A 94 8.68 -0.21 3.75
C PHE A 94 8.60 -1.70 3.43
N LEU A 95 7.72 -2.04 2.50
CA LEU A 95 7.46 -3.41 2.06
C LEU A 95 8.16 -3.64 0.73
N VAL A 96 9.12 -4.56 0.70
CA VAL A 96 10.00 -4.78 -0.46
C VAL A 96 10.13 -6.26 -0.78
N GLY A 97 10.21 -6.62 -2.06
CA GLY A 97 10.62 -7.96 -2.49
C GLY A 97 12.09 -8.00 -2.92
N VAL A 98 12.40 -8.93 -3.82
CA VAL A 98 13.67 -9.01 -4.55
C VAL A 98 13.46 -8.51 -5.97
N THR A 99 14.45 -7.82 -6.53
CA THR A 99 14.33 -7.32 -7.91
C THR A 99 14.10 -8.48 -8.89
N PRO A 100 13.17 -8.33 -9.86
CA PRO A 100 13.01 -9.32 -10.92
C PRO A 100 14.22 -9.37 -11.87
N ASN A 101 15.06 -8.32 -11.89
CA ASN A 101 16.30 -8.31 -12.65
C ASN A 101 17.41 -9.06 -11.90
N THR A 102 17.69 -10.29 -12.34
CA THR A 102 18.68 -11.18 -11.72
C THR A 102 20.09 -10.60 -11.71
N TRP A 103 20.43 -9.70 -12.64
CA TRP A 103 21.73 -9.05 -12.71
C TRP A 103 21.96 -8.08 -11.54
N ASP A 104 20.88 -7.43 -11.08
CA ASP A 104 20.95 -6.43 -10.02
C ASP A 104 20.67 -7.02 -8.62
N THR A 105 20.16 -8.25 -8.52
CA THR A 105 19.73 -8.88 -7.25
C THR A 105 20.77 -8.77 -6.14
N LYS A 106 22.03 -9.16 -6.43
CA LYS A 106 23.11 -9.11 -5.41
C LYS A 106 23.38 -7.68 -4.95
N LYS A 107 23.43 -6.72 -5.89
CA LYS A 107 23.72 -5.31 -5.60
C LYS A 107 22.59 -4.65 -4.81
N LEU A 108 21.35 -4.87 -5.21
CA LEU A 108 20.19 -4.26 -4.55
C LEU A 108 19.90 -4.89 -3.19
N ASN A 109 20.07 -6.20 -3.02
CA ASN A 109 19.97 -6.84 -1.70
C ASN A 109 21.13 -6.44 -0.76
N TRP A 110 22.27 -6.02 -1.31
CA TRP A 110 23.35 -5.42 -0.51
C TRP A 110 22.96 -3.99 -0.08
N LEU A 111 22.46 -3.17 -1.00
CA LEU A 111 21.98 -1.81 -0.68
C LEU A 111 20.88 -1.83 0.40
N LEU A 112 19.90 -2.71 0.27
CA LEU A 112 18.82 -2.85 1.26
C LEU A 112 19.35 -3.29 2.64
N ARG A 113 20.41 -4.09 2.70
CA ARG A 113 21.05 -4.44 3.98
C ARG A 113 21.70 -3.23 4.66
N LEU A 114 22.45 -2.43 3.91
CA LEU A 114 23.02 -1.18 4.42
C LEU A 114 21.93 -0.21 4.89
N GLU A 115 20.87 -0.06 4.08
CA GLU A 115 19.72 0.78 4.43
C GLU A 115 19.00 0.28 5.69
N GLN A 116 18.89 -1.04 5.86
CA GLN A 116 18.29 -1.65 7.05
C GLN A 116 19.15 -1.44 8.31
N GLU A 117 20.48 -1.53 8.18
CA GLU A 117 21.41 -1.24 9.28
C GLU A 117 21.29 0.22 9.76
N GLU A 118 21.03 1.14 8.84
CA GLU A 118 20.89 2.58 9.14
C GLU A 118 19.51 2.93 9.71
N HIS A 119 18.42 2.40 9.13
CA HIS A 119 17.07 2.88 9.42
C HIS A 119 16.16 1.88 10.12
N GLY A 120 16.43 0.58 10.05
CA GLY A 120 15.63 -0.47 10.70
C GLY A 120 14.14 -0.39 10.35
N ASP A 121 13.79 -0.11 9.09
CA ASP A 121 12.42 0.11 8.64
C ASP A 121 12.04 -0.65 7.36
N LEU A 122 12.84 -1.63 6.93
CA LEU A 122 12.55 -2.49 5.78
C LEU A 122 12.02 -3.86 6.22
N LEU A 123 10.90 -4.26 5.63
CA LEU A 123 10.46 -5.66 5.56
C LEU A 123 10.72 -6.18 4.15
N GLN A 124 11.63 -7.15 4.05
CA GLN A 124 11.97 -7.76 2.78
C GLN A 124 11.64 -9.25 2.78
N TRP A 125 10.90 -9.71 1.78
CA TRP A 125 10.66 -11.15 1.55
C TRP A 125 11.27 -11.63 0.24
N ASP A 126 11.61 -12.92 0.18
CA ASP A 126 12.29 -13.54 -0.97
C ASP A 126 11.35 -13.88 -2.15
N PHE A 127 10.56 -12.92 -2.60
CA PHE A 127 9.74 -13.05 -3.80
C PHE A 127 10.12 -11.97 -4.83
N LYS A 128 9.90 -12.25 -6.13
CA LYS A 128 10.15 -11.25 -7.19
C LYS A 128 9.15 -10.11 -7.09
N ASP A 129 9.66 -8.91 -6.86
CA ASP A 129 8.87 -7.69 -6.75
C ASP A 129 8.38 -7.24 -8.14
N THR A 130 7.17 -7.64 -8.48
CA THR A 130 6.52 -7.33 -9.76
C THR A 130 5.10 -6.85 -9.50
N PHE A 131 4.51 -6.17 -10.48
CA PHE A 131 3.16 -5.62 -10.36
C PHE A 131 2.12 -6.67 -9.93
N PHE A 132 2.15 -7.88 -10.53
CA PHE A 132 1.20 -8.95 -10.17
C PHE A 132 1.50 -9.63 -8.82
N ASN A 133 2.70 -9.43 -8.27
CA ASN A 133 3.07 -9.90 -6.94
C ASN A 133 2.83 -8.85 -5.85
N LEU A 134 2.26 -7.68 -6.16
CA LEU A 134 1.85 -6.72 -5.13
C LEU A 134 0.84 -7.35 -4.15
N THR A 135 -0.04 -8.22 -4.63
CA THR A 135 -0.97 -8.95 -3.77
C THR A 135 -0.25 -9.89 -2.80
N LEU A 136 0.78 -10.59 -3.26
CA LEU A 136 1.62 -11.42 -2.40
C LEU A 136 2.32 -10.55 -1.34
N LYS A 137 2.84 -9.37 -1.74
CA LYS A 137 3.42 -8.39 -0.82
C LYS A 137 2.42 -7.99 0.27
N GLN A 138 1.17 -7.73 -0.09
CA GLN A 138 0.11 -7.41 0.87
C GLN A 138 -0.19 -8.59 1.81
N VAL A 139 -0.34 -9.81 1.29
CA VAL A 139 -0.59 -11.00 2.13
C VAL A 139 0.53 -11.22 3.14
N LEU A 140 1.79 -11.11 2.71
CA LEU A 140 2.95 -11.25 3.60
C LEU A 140 2.98 -10.13 4.66
N PHE A 141 2.69 -8.89 4.27
CA PHE A 141 2.57 -7.78 5.21
C PHE A 141 1.46 -7.98 6.24
N HIS A 142 0.26 -8.37 5.81
CA HIS A 142 -0.86 -8.59 6.73
C HIS A 142 -0.60 -9.76 7.70
N SER A 143 0.07 -10.82 7.23
CA SER A 143 0.55 -11.90 8.11
C SER A 143 1.59 -11.42 9.12
N TRP A 144 2.53 -10.56 8.70
CA TRP A 144 3.53 -9.98 9.60
C TRP A 144 2.89 -9.03 10.62
N LEU A 145 1.90 -8.24 10.19
CA LEU A 145 1.15 -7.32 11.04
C LEU A 145 0.43 -8.07 12.15
N GLU A 146 -0.22 -9.18 11.83
CA GLU A 146 -0.91 -10.03 12.81
C GLU A 146 0.07 -10.62 13.84
N GLN A 147 1.28 -10.97 13.44
CA GLN A 147 2.28 -11.56 14.34
C GLN A 147 2.99 -10.53 15.22
N HIS A 148 3.34 -9.37 14.66
CA HIS A 148 4.26 -8.42 15.31
C HIS A 148 3.63 -7.09 15.69
N CYS A 149 2.44 -6.76 15.17
CA CYS A 149 1.81 -5.46 15.34
C CYS A 149 0.28 -5.54 15.50
N ALA A 150 -0.24 -6.61 16.09
CA ALA A 150 -1.67 -6.91 16.16
C ALA A 150 -2.53 -5.81 16.82
N GLY A 151 -1.95 -5.06 17.77
CA GLY A 151 -2.61 -4.00 18.52
C GLY A 151 -2.55 -2.61 17.89
N VAL A 152 -1.96 -2.44 16.70
CA VAL A 152 -1.96 -1.14 16.02
C VAL A 152 -3.38 -0.61 15.84
N ARG A 153 -3.59 0.70 16.03
CA ARG A 153 -4.94 1.29 15.93
C ARG A 153 -5.37 1.55 14.49
N PHE A 154 -4.47 2.10 13.68
CA PHE A 154 -4.69 2.39 12.27
C PHE A 154 -3.47 2.02 11.43
N VAL A 155 -3.73 1.61 10.19
CA VAL A 155 -2.72 1.36 9.18
C VAL A 155 -3.00 2.27 7.99
N PHE A 156 -2.01 3.04 7.59
CA PHE A 156 -1.97 3.62 6.26
C PHE A 156 -1.22 2.65 5.35
N ASN A 157 -1.87 2.17 4.30
CA ASN A 157 -1.27 1.29 3.30
C ASN A 157 -1.18 2.07 1.99
N GLY A 158 0.02 2.31 1.47
CA GLY A 158 0.21 3.17 0.29
C GLY A 158 1.45 2.86 -0.52
N ASP A 159 1.58 3.53 -1.66
CA ASP A 159 2.71 3.41 -2.58
C ASP A 159 3.81 4.44 -2.24
N ASP A 160 5.03 4.26 -2.76
CA ASP A 160 6.16 5.19 -2.56
C ASP A 160 6.22 6.35 -3.57
N ASP A 161 5.17 6.50 -4.39
CA ASP A 161 5.01 7.55 -5.39
C ASP A 161 3.82 8.47 -5.13
N VAL A 162 3.43 8.60 -3.86
CA VAL A 162 2.39 9.54 -3.41
C VAL A 162 2.94 10.64 -2.52
N PHE A 163 2.14 11.71 -2.41
CA PHE A 163 2.26 12.68 -1.34
C PHE A 163 1.17 12.41 -0.30
N VAL A 164 1.54 12.35 0.98
CA VAL A 164 0.61 12.16 2.10
C VAL A 164 0.71 13.37 3.03
N ASN A 165 -0.44 13.95 3.41
CA ASN A 165 -0.48 14.86 4.53
C ASN A 165 -0.78 14.06 5.80
N THR A 166 0.28 13.56 6.45
CA THR A 166 0.17 12.67 7.60
C THR A 166 -0.52 13.33 8.79
N ASP A 167 -0.43 14.66 8.94
CA ASP A 167 -1.17 15.39 9.98
C ASP A 167 -2.68 15.27 9.77
N ASN A 168 -3.14 15.42 8.53
CA ASN A 168 -4.55 15.27 8.22
C ASN A 168 -5.01 13.80 8.35
N VAL A 169 -4.15 12.83 8.02
CA VAL A 169 -4.45 11.40 8.23
C VAL A 169 -4.67 11.13 9.72
N ILE A 170 -3.81 11.67 10.59
CA ILE A 170 -3.98 11.55 12.05
C ILE A 170 -5.27 12.22 12.51
N ARG A 171 -5.55 13.45 12.09
CA ARG A 171 -6.79 14.14 12.47
C ARG A 171 -8.05 13.39 12.03
N PHE A 172 -8.04 12.82 10.83
CA PHE A 172 -9.11 11.94 10.34
C PHE A 172 -9.26 10.68 11.21
N ALA A 173 -8.16 10.00 11.51
CA ALA A 173 -8.15 8.80 12.35
C ALA A 173 -8.58 9.09 13.80
N VAL A 174 -8.20 10.25 14.34
CA VAL A 174 -8.62 10.73 15.66
C VAL A 174 -10.12 11.03 15.69
N ALA A 175 -10.64 11.70 14.65
CA ALA A 175 -12.07 11.99 14.54
C ALA A 175 -12.94 10.73 14.37
N THR A 176 -12.32 9.61 13.98
CA THR A 176 -12.94 8.28 13.87
C THR A 176 -12.58 7.36 15.04
N GLN A 177 -12.01 7.90 16.14
CA GLN A 177 -11.74 7.13 17.36
C GLN A 177 -13.00 6.46 17.91
N GLY A 178 -12.82 5.25 18.43
CA GLY A 178 -13.90 4.31 18.77
C GLY A 178 -14.21 3.31 17.65
N THR A 179 -13.66 3.51 16.45
CA THR A 179 -13.75 2.56 15.33
C THR A 179 -12.49 1.71 15.14
N GLU A 180 -11.44 1.88 15.96
CA GLU A 180 -10.22 1.05 15.86
C GLU A 180 -10.48 -0.46 16.00
N GLU A 181 -11.50 -0.84 16.77
CA GLU A 181 -12.01 -2.22 16.92
C GLU A 181 -13.26 -2.50 16.07
N GLN A 182 -13.56 -1.60 15.12
CA GLN A 182 -14.65 -1.73 14.15
C GLN A 182 -14.09 -1.64 12.73
N HIS A 183 -14.95 -1.90 11.74
CA HIS A 183 -14.53 -1.78 10.35
C HIS A 183 -14.31 -0.32 9.94
N LEU A 184 -13.12 -0.04 9.40
CA LEU A 184 -12.80 1.18 8.68
C LEU A 184 -11.82 0.80 7.56
N MET A 185 -12.17 1.12 6.32
CA MET A 185 -11.27 1.10 5.18
C MET A 185 -11.70 2.22 4.23
N VAL A 186 -10.89 3.27 4.15
CA VAL A 186 -11.20 4.45 3.35
C VAL A 186 -10.11 4.76 2.33
N GLY A 187 -10.55 5.17 1.14
CA GLY A 187 -9.67 5.47 0.01
C GLY A 187 -10.43 6.18 -1.10
N GLN A 188 -9.85 6.21 -2.30
CA GLN A 188 -10.63 6.51 -3.49
C GLN A 188 -11.40 5.25 -3.90
N LEU A 189 -12.68 5.20 -3.54
CA LEU A 189 -13.55 4.07 -3.78
C LEU A 189 -13.89 3.93 -5.28
N PHE A 190 -13.68 2.73 -5.81
CA PHE A 190 -14.14 2.31 -7.12
C PHE A 190 -15.32 1.35 -6.94
N VAL A 191 -16.44 1.66 -7.60
CA VAL A 191 -17.65 0.83 -7.68
C VAL A 191 -18.02 0.62 -9.14
N ASP A 192 -18.78 -0.44 -9.42
CA ASP A 192 -19.24 -0.79 -10.78
C ASP A 192 -18.11 -0.91 -11.82
N THR A 193 -16.91 -1.28 -11.37
CA THR A 193 -15.76 -1.57 -12.23
C THR A 193 -15.61 -3.07 -12.46
N GLY A 194 -14.73 -3.45 -13.38
CA GLY A 194 -14.48 -4.84 -13.69
C GLY A 194 -13.10 -5.08 -14.33
N PRO A 195 -12.77 -6.34 -14.63
CA PRO A 195 -11.45 -6.69 -15.10
C PRO A 195 -11.14 -6.10 -16.47
N MET A 196 -9.98 -5.43 -16.59
CA MET A 196 -9.50 -4.88 -17.85
C MET A 196 -9.13 -6.03 -18.80
N ARG A 197 -9.85 -6.18 -19.91
CA ARG A 197 -9.63 -7.27 -20.88
C ARG A 197 -8.67 -6.91 -22.02
N ASN A 198 -8.17 -5.67 -22.05
CA ASN A 198 -7.15 -5.27 -23.01
C ASN A 198 -5.78 -5.85 -22.62
N ARG A 199 -5.25 -6.76 -23.45
CA ARG A 199 -3.96 -7.46 -23.25
C ARG A 199 -2.74 -6.55 -23.14
N ASN A 200 -2.83 -5.32 -23.64
CA ASN A 200 -1.75 -4.33 -23.58
C ASN A 200 -1.79 -3.47 -22.31
N SER A 201 -2.84 -3.60 -21.49
CA SER A 201 -2.94 -2.88 -20.23
C SER A 201 -2.10 -3.55 -19.15
N LYS A 202 -1.41 -2.76 -18.34
CA LYS A 202 -0.76 -3.25 -17.11
C LYS A 202 -1.76 -3.88 -16.12
N TYR A 203 -3.04 -3.53 -16.22
CA TYR A 203 -4.12 -4.05 -15.41
C TYR A 203 -4.85 -5.23 -16.07
N PHE A 204 -4.30 -5.83 -17.12
CA PHE A 204 -4.94 -6.92 -17.85
C PHE A 204 -5.25 -8.12 -16.94
N VAL A 205 -6.52 -8.50 -16.86
CA VAL A 205 -6.97 -9.70 -16.16
C VAL A 205 -7.76 -10.58 -17.13
N PRO A 206 -7.29 -11.80 -17.43
CA PRO A 206 -7.96 -12.73 -18.33
C PRO A 206 -9.19 -13.37 -17.68
N THR A 207 -10.09 -13.92 -18.49
CA THR A 207 -11.30 -14.62 -18.02
C THR A 207 -10.97 -15.88 -17.22
N GLN A 208 -9.80 -16.47 -17.47
CA GLN A 208 -9.25 -17.62 -16.74
C GLN A 208 -8.97 -17.31 -15.26
N LEU A 209 -8.65 -16.06 -14.93
CA LEU A 209 -8.45 -15.63 -13.54
C LEU A 209 -9.74 -15.09 -12.91
N MET A 210 -10.61 -14.46 -13.71
CA MET A 210 -11.93 -14.05 -13.24
C MET A 210 -12.90 -14.00 -14.41
N ALA A 211 -13.87 -14.92 -14.41
CA ALA A 211 -14.92 -14.99 -15.41
C ALA A 211 -15.97 -13.87 -15.24
N SER A 212 -16.22 -13.45 -13.99
CA SER A 212 -17.05 -12.28 -13.70
C SER A 212 -16.52 -11.04 -14.41
N ASN A 213 -17.44 -10.17 -14.85
CA ASN A 213 -17.11 -8.86 -15.41
C ASN A 213 -17.24 -7.73 -14.39
N ARG A 214 -17.36 -8.06 -13.10
CA ARG A 214 -17.49 -7.10 -12.01
C ARG A 214 -16.50 -7.43 -10.90
N TYR A 215 -15.83 -6.39 -10.41
CA TYR A 215 -15.08 -6.42 -9.16
C TYR A 215 -15.98 -6.09 -7.97
N PRO A 216 -15.62 -6.53 -6.75
CA PRO A 216 -16.20 -5.95 -5.54
C PRO A 216 -15.84 -4.46 -5.45
N PRO A 217 -16.55 -3.66 -4.63
CA PRO A 217 -16.07 -2.34 -4.25
C PRO A 217 -14.66 -2.41 -3.65
N TYR A 218 -13.75 -1.53 -4.10
CA TYR A 218 -12.38 -1.49 -3.59
C TYR A 218 -11.83 -0.05 -3.55
N CYS A 219 -10.89 0.21 -2.65
CA CYS A 219 -10.12 1.45 -2.64
C CYS A 219 -8.97 1.32 -3.64
N GLY A 220 -8.86 2.21 -4.62
CA GLY A 220 -7.77 2.16 -5.59
C GLY A 220 -6.40 2.49 -4.99
N GLY A 221 -5.36 2.16 -5.74
CA GLY A 221 -3.95 2.29 -5.35
C GLY A 221 -3.49 3.71 -5.07
N GLY A 222 -2.20 3.91 -4.80
CA GLY A 222 -1.69 5.13 -4.19
C GLY A 222 -1.80 5.06 -2.66
N GLY A 223 -3.00 4.85 -2.10
CA GLY A 223 -3.11 4.45 -0.70
C GLY A 223 -4.51 4.56 -0.07
N MET A 224 -4.61 3.98 1.12
CA MET A 224 -5.84 3.86 1.90
C MET A 224 -5.53 3.85 3.41
N VAL A 225 -6.50 4.24 4.21
CA VAL A 225 -6.44 4.17 5.69
C VAL A 225 -7.40 3.09 6.16
N MET A 226 -6.94 2.22 7.04
CA MET A 226 -7.77 1.16 7.63
C MET A 226 -7.57 1.05 9.13
N SER A 227 -8.60 0.60 9.86
CA SER A 227 -8.48 0.26 11.27
C SER A 227 -7.63 -0.99 11.48
N GLY A 228 -7.03 -1.13 12.66
CA GLY A 228 -6.33 -2.35 13.08
C GLY A 228 -7.24 -3.58 13.00
N PHE A 229 -8.50 -3.46 13.39
CA PHE A 229 -9.51 -4.49 13.19
C PHE A 229 -9.61 -4.94 11.72
N THR A 230 -9.74 -4.00 10.79
CA THR A 230 -9.88 -4.33 9.37
C THR A 230 -8.62 -4.99 8.82
N ALA A 231 -7.44 -4.53 9.24
CA ALA A 231 -6.17 -5.13 8.82
C ALA A 231 -6.03 -6.59 9.30
N ARG A 232 -6.51 -6.92 10.51
CA ARG A 232 -6.59 -8.31 11.02
C ARG A 232 -7.63 -9.15 10.29
N VAL A 233 -8.79 -8.57 9.95
CA VAL A 233 -9.79 -9.24 9.12
C VAL A 233 -9.20 -9.60 7.75
N ILE A 234 -8.47 -8.67 7.12
CA ILE A 234 -7.78 -8.95 5.84
C ILE A 234 -6.77 -10.08 6.00
N ALA A 235 -5.95 -10.08 7.06
CA ALA A 235 -5.01 -11.16 7.32
C ALA A 235 -5.72 -12.53 7.36
N ARG A 236 -6.79 -12.63 8.16
CA ARG A 236 -7.59 -13.85 8.30
C ARG A 236 -8.23 -14.30 6.97
N GLU A 237 -8.98 -13.41 6.31
CA GLU A 237 -9.71 -13.78 5.08
C GLU A 237 -8.77 -14.09 3.91
N SER A 238 -7.58 -13.49 3.90
CA SER A 238 -6.59 -13.70 2.85
C SER A 238 -6.14 -15.16 2.74
N HIS A 239 -6.22 -15.96 3.81
CA HIS A 239 -5.83 -17.38 3.79
C HIS A 239 -6.69 -18.20 2.80
N ASP A 240 -7.94 -17.82 2.64
CA ASP A 240 -8.95 -18.60 1.93
C ASP A 240 -9.39 -17.96 0.60
N ILE A 241 -8.71 -16.89 0.16
CA ILE A 241 -8.95 -16.23 -1.13
C ILE A 241 -7.73 -16.41 -1.99
N GLU A 242 -7.86 -17.02 -3.18
CA GLU A 242 -6.76 -17.16 -4.12
C GLU A 242 -6.13 -15.81 -4.46
N LEU A 243 -4.79 -15.75 -4.53
CA LEU A 243 -4.11 -14.52 -4.91
C LEU A 243 -4.67 -14.00 -6.24
N PHE A 244 -4.88 -12.69 -6.30
CA PHE A 244 -5.41 -12.00 -7.47
C PHE A 244 -4.36 -11.00 -8.00
N PRO A 245 -4.18 -10.77 -9.31
CA PRO A 245 -3.05 -9.98 -9.82
C PRO A 245 -3.14 -8.47 -9.55
N ILE A 246 -4.28 -7.98 -9.04
CA ILE A 246 -4.50 -6.57 -8.68
C ILE A 246 -4.68 -6.50 -7.17
N ASP A 247 -3.73 -5.92 -6.45
CA ASP A 247 -3.65 -5.93 -4.98
C ASP A 247 -4.82 -5.17 -4.34
N ASP A 248 -5.17 -4.00 -4.86
CA ASP A 248 -6.28 -3.21 -4.36
C ASP A 248 -7.62 -3.95 -4.45
N VAL A 249 -7.85 -4.65 -5.57
CA VAL A 249 -9.05 -5.49 -5.76
C VAL A 249 -9.02 -6.68 -4.82
N TYR A 250 -7.84 -7.28 -4.58
CA TYR A 250 -7.69 -8.37 -3.62
C TYR A 250 -8.05 -7.94 -2.19
N LEU A 251 -7.63 -6.75 -1.75
CA LEU A 251 -8.06 -6.21 -0.45
C LEU A 251 -9.58 -6.01 -0.39
N GLY A 252 -10.19 -5.55 -1.50
CA GLY A 252 -11.65 -5.50 -1.67
C GLY A 252 -12.33 -6.86 -1.52
N LEU A 253 -11.78 -7.92 -2.14
CA LEU A 253 -12.27 -9.29 -2.01
C LEU A 253 -12.20 -9.78 -0.55
N CYS A 254 -11.11 -9.47 0.17
CA CYS A 254 -10.96 -9.83 1.59
C CYS A 254 -12.06 -9.21 2.46
N VAL A 255 -12.32 -7.91 2.32
CA VAL A 255 -13.35 -7.25 3.12
C VAL A 255 -14.76 -7.64 2.70
N GLU A 256 -15.02 -7.86 1.40
CA GLU A 256 -16.30 -8.37 0.91
C GLU A 256 -16.60 -9.76 1.49
N LYS A 257 -15.61 -10.65 1.52
CA LYS A 257 -15.76 -11.99 2.12
C LYS A 257 -16.16 -11.93 3.60
N ALA A 258 -15.65 -10.93 4.33
CA ALA A 258 -16.03 -10.68 5.72
C ALA A 258 -17.41 -9.99 5.88
N GLY A 259 -18.12 -9.69 4.79
CA GLY A 259 -19.39 -8.95 4.81
C GLY A 259 -19.21 -7.45 5.09
N LEU A 260 -18.01 -6.91 4.83
CA LEU A 260 -17.63 -5.52 5.07
C LEU A 260 -17.50 -4.76 3.74
N GLN A 261 -17.51 -3.43 3.79
CA GLN A 261 -17.43 -2.59 2.59
C GLN A 261 -16.51 -1.39 2.78
N PRO A 262 -15.59 -1.14 1.85
CA PRO A 262 -14.77 0.06 1.87
C PRO A 262 -15.62 1.31 1.60
N ALA A 263 -15.15 2.47 2.09
CA ALA A 263 -15.80 3.75 1.92
C ALA A 263 -14.92 4.77 1.19
N SER A 264 -15.56 5.73 0.53
CA SER A 264 -14.85 6.82 -0.15
C SER A 264 -14.45 7.92 0.83
N HIS A 265 -13.25 8.49 0.68
CA HIS A 265 -12.87 9.72 1.35
C HIS A 265 -12.42 10.79 0.32
N PRO A 266 -13.02 11.99 0.30
CA PRO A 266 -12.74 13.00 -0.73
C PRO A 266 -11.32 13.60 -0.64
N GLY A 267 -10.63 13.40 0.49
CA GLY A 267 -9.22 13.77 0.68
C GLY A 267 -8.22 12.78 0.09
N ILE A 268 -8.64 11.61 -0.40
CA ILE A 268 -7.75 10.61 -1.01
C ILE A 268 -7.95 10.65 -2.53
N ARG A 269 -6.90 11.03 -3.26
CA ARG A 269 -6.96 11.28 -4.71
C ARG A 269 -5.88 10.48 -5.44
N THR A 270 -6.28 9.39 -6.07
CA THR A 270 -5.38 8.44 -6.73
C THR A 270 -5.16 8.77 -8.22
N ASN A 271 -5.81 9.83 -8.73
CA ASN A 271 -5.73 10.30 -10.10
C ASN A 271 -5.27 11.77 -10.19
N GLY A 272 -4.55 12.26 -9.18
CA GLY A 272 -4.14 13.66 -9.06
C GLY A 272 -5.26 14.60 -8.61
N VAL A 273 -4.95 15.89 -8.59
CA VAL A 273 -5.91 16.96 -8.27
C VAL A 273 -6.46 17.53 -9.58
N GLY A 274 -7.79 17.60 -9.69
CA GLY A 274 -8.42 18.27 -10.82
C GLY A 274 -8.28 19.78 -10.68
N VAL A 275 -7.30 20.37 -11.37
CA VAL A 275 -7.08 21.83 -11.36
C VAL A 275 -7.63 22.48 -12.62
N LEU A 276 -8.05 23.74 -12.51
CA LEU A 276 -8.47 24.52 -13.68
C LEU A 276 -7.25 24.76 -14.58
N ALA A 277 -7.46 24.83 -15.89
CA ALA A 277 -6.37 24.98 -16.87
C ALA A 277 -5.48 26.24 -16.70
N ARG A 278 -5.85 27.17 -15.80
CA ARG A 278 -5.15 28.44 -15.55
C ARG A 278 -4.54 28.54 -14.14
N THR A 279 -4.62 27.49 -13.33
CA THR A 279 -4.02 27.45 -11.99
C THR A 279 -2.78 26.55 -12.00
N ASP A 280 -1.79 26.89 -11.18
CA ASP A 280 -0.61 26.05 -11.01
C ASP A 280 -1.03 24.71 -10.38
N PRO A 281 -0.87 23.55 -11.08
CA PRO A 281 -1.18 22.25 -10.49
C PRO A 281 -0.34 21.95 -9.25
N PHE A 282 0.78 22.64 -9.04
CA PHE A 282 1.66 22.47 -7.88
C PHE A 282 1.42 23.50 -6.76
N ASP A 283 0.33 24.29 -6.82
CA ASP A 283 -0.05 25.19 -5.74
C ASP A 283 -0.34 24.40 -4.45
N PRO A 284 0.41 24.63 -3.34
CA PRO A 284 0.24 23.91 -2.07
C PRO A 284 -1.19 23.97 -1.51
N CYS A 285 -1.97 24.98 -1.87
CA CYS A 285 -3.36 25.13 -1.44
C CYS A 285 -4.31 24.08 -2.02
N HIS A 286 -3.93 23.43 -3.12
CA HIS A 286 -4.65 22.26 -3.62
C HIS A 286 -4.43 21.01 -2.76
N TYR A 287 -3.34 20.96 -1.99
CA TYR A 287 -2.89 19.77 -1.26
C TYR A 287 -3.08 19.89 0.25
N GLN A 288 -3.13 21.11 0.80
CA GLN A 288 -3.16 21.37 2.25
C GLN A 288 -4.25 20.58 3.00
N ASN A 289 -5.44 20.42 2.42
CA ASN A 289 -6.59 19.75 3.05
C ASN A 289 -6.80 18.30 2.59
N LEU A 290 -5.94 17.78 1.73
CA LEU A 290 -6.02 16.40 1.27
C LEU A 290 -5.33 15.47 2.29
N LEU A 291 -5.66 14.18 2.22
CA LEU A 291 -4.96 13.12 2.94
C LEU A 291 -3.83 12.55 2.09
N LEU A 292 -4.12 12.28 0.82
CA LEU A 292 -3.22 11.61 -0.12
C LEU A 292 -3.47 12.07 -1.54
N VAL A 293 -2.38 12.25 -2.31
CA VAL A 293 -2.43 12.44 -3.76
C VAL A 293 -1.40 11.58 -4.49
N HIS A 294 -1.85 10.87 -5.52
CA HIS A 294 -1.00 10.21 -6.52
C HIS A 294 -0.90 11.09 -7.78
N ARG A 295 0.25 11.34 -8.39
CA ARG A 295 1.62 10.86 -8.09
C ARG A 295 2.60 11.99 -7.87
N PHE A 296 3.65 11.71 -7.11
CA PHE A 296 4.77 12.60 -6.85
C PHE A 296 6.10 11.88 -7.09
N VAL A 297 7.07 12.58 -7.69
CA VAL A 297 8.47 12.15 -7.72
C VAL A 297 9.24 12.70 -6.50
N PRO A 298 10.44 12.18 -6.17
CA PRO A 298 11.08 12.50 -4.89
C PRO A 298 11.25 14.00 -4.60
N TYR A 299 11.72 14.79 -5.55
CA TYR A 299 11.93 16.23 -5.32
C TYR A 299 10.59 16.97 -5.11
N GLU A 300 9.51 16.54 -5.78
CA GLU A 300 8.18 17.11 -5.61
C GLU A 300 7.64 16.82 -4.21
N VAL A 301 7.89 15.62 -3.67
CA VAL A 301 7.53 15.28 -2.28
C VAL A 301 8.21 16.25 -1.31
N ALA A 302 9.51 16.47 -1.48
CA ALA A 302 10.27 17.38 -0.62
C ALA A 302 9.75 18.83 -0.71
N ALA A 303 9.57 19.33 -1.94
CA ALA A 303 9.10 20.70 -2.16
C ALA A 303 7.68 20.92 -1.63
N MET A 304 6.75 20.02 -1.93
CA MET A 304 5.37 20.11 -1.47
C MET A 304 5.28 19.99 0.06
N TRP A 305 6.04 19.08 0.67
CA TRP A 305 6.08 18.94 2.13
C TRP A 305 6.52 20.22 2.82
N GLN A 306 7.56 20.88 2.32
CA GLN A 306 7.97 22.18 2.85
C GLN A 306 6.87 23.23 2.63
N ALA A 307 6.35 23.34 1.41
CA ALA A 307 5.41 24.37 1.04
C ALA A 307 4.10 24.32 1.84
N ILE A 308 3.54 23.13 2.11
CA ILE A 308 2.30 23.01 2.92
C ILE A 308 2.51 23.31 4.42
N HIS A 309 3.75 23.28 4.90
CA HIS A 309 4.11 23.59 6.29
C HIS A 309 4.68 25.01 6.45
N GLU A 310 4.73 25.80 5.38
CA GLU A 310 5.15 27.19 5.48
C GLU A 310 4.15 28.01 6.32
N PRO A 311 4.59 28.67 7.41
CA PRO A 311 3.70 29.47 8.25
C PRO A 311 2.97 30.59 7.50
N GLN A 312 3.60 31.09 6.43
CA GLN A 312 3.08 32.13 5.55
C GLN A 312 2.20 31.61 4.40
N LEU A 313 1.92 30.30 4.30
CA LEU A 313 1.05 29.78 3.27
C LEU A 313 -0.39 30.31 3.47
N ILE A 314 -0.90 31.05 2.48
CA ILE A 314 -2.24 31.63 2.51
C ILE A 314 -3.10 30.95 1.43
N CYS A 315 -3.98 30.06 1.86
CA CYS A 315 -4.92 29.37 0.98
C CYS A 315 -6.29 30.03 1.02
N GLY A 316 -6.58 30.83 -0.01
CA GLY A 316 -7.81 31.60 -0.16
C GLY A 316 -7.82 32.92 0.62
N LYS A 317 -8.36 33.97 0.00
CA LYS A 317 -8.62 35.26 0.68
C LYS A 317 -9.75 35.07 1.69
N LYS A 318 -9.58 35.52 2.94
CA LYS A 318 -10.71 35.81 3.83
C LYS A 318 -11.59 36.84 3.12
N VAL A 319 -12.72 36.40 2.54
CA VAL A 319 -13.76 37.34 2.12
C VAL A 319 -14.47 37.76 3.41
N THR A 320 -13.96 38.80 4.04
CA THR A 320 -14.73 39.56 5.03
C THR A 320 -15.87 40.23 4.26
N VAL A 321 -17.06 39.62 4.33
CA VAL A 321 -18.30 40.32 4.02
C VAL A 321 -18.42 41.41 5.09
N SER A 322 -18.31 42.66 4.66
CA SER A 322 -18.49 43.86 5.49
C SER A 322 -19.95 44.21 5.62
#